data_AF-U1LZI7-F1
#
_entry.id   AF-U1LZI7-F1
#
_cell.length_a   1.000
_cell.length_b   1.000
_cell.length_c   1.000
_cell.angle_alpha   90.00
_cell.angle_beta   90.00
_cell.angle_gamma   90.00
#
_symmetry.space_group_name_H-M   'P 1'
#
loop_
_entity.id
_entity.type
_entity.pdbx_description
1 polymer ?
#
loop_
_entity_poly.entity_id
_entity_poly.type
_entity_poly.pdbx_seq_one_letter_code
_entity_poly.pdbx_strand_id
1 'polypeptide(L)'
;MFIDSDDWLDLDAIRLMVEHAEAGRADAVMGTYVREYTDRSLPKRIFEADFLSYDAAQTRRYVHRRLFGLVGDELAHPETVDALNSNCITLYHRDLIKHLSFGGPYGTFIDLYFQIQALEHCQRFIYIDYPVYHYRKTNATSETSVYHKDLISSRLQFFHILMRYIETHQLGEEYNHALYNRIALSMIGIGLNELAAPKSLLAQAESLKQVLRQEEYKRAYSQMDMHHFDVKWRTFFQLCKHEQTVPLVLMLRGVDYLRKRV
;
A
#
# COMPACT_ATOMS: atom_id res chain seq x y z
N MET A 1 7.92 -4.09 18.00
CA MET A 1 8.19 -3.19 16.87
C MET A 1 9.35 -3.79 16.09
N PHE A 2 9.33 -3.68 14.77
CA PHE A 2 10.43 -4.07 13.88
C PHE A 2 11.10 -2.80 13.36
N ILE A 3 12.40 -2.87 13.00
CA ILE A 3 13.17 -1.71 12.52
C ILE A 3 14.16 -2.23 11.50
N ASP A 4 14.21 -1.62 10.31
CA ASP A 4 15.23 -1.94 9.32
C ASP A 4 16.56 -1.29 9.70
N SER A 5 17.66 -1.99 9.42
CA SER A 5 19.00 -1.59 9.90
C SER A 5 19.55 -0.31 9.26
N ASP A 6 18.98 0.14 8.15
CA ASP A 6 19.37 1.35 7.42
C ASP A 6 18.49 2.57 7.72
N ASP A 7 17.48 2.39 8.58
CA ASP A 7 16.50 3.39 9.00
C ASP A 7 16.72 3.81 10.48
N TRP A 8 15.88 4.72 10.99
CA TRP A 8 15.92 5.14 12.39
C TRP A 8 14.55 5.52 12.94
N LEU A 9 14.43 5.57 14.27
CA LEU A 9 13.24 6.04 14.95
C LEU A 9 13.38 7.51 15.33
N ASP A 10 12.24 8.17 15.48
CA ASP A 10 12.20 9.46 16.17
C ASP A 10 12.45 9.27 17.68
N LEU A 11 12.99 10.31 18.35
CA LEU A 11 13.43 10.26 19.75
C LEU A 11 12.34 9.81 20.72
N ASP A 12 11.10 10.26 20.50
CA ASP A 12 9.97 9.96 21.38
C ASP A 12 9.14 8.75 20.94
N ALA A 13 9.49 8.10 19.82
CA ALA A 13 8.70 7.06 19.19
C ALA A 13 8.32 5.92 20.16
N ILE A 14 9.32 5.31 20.81
CA ILE A 14 9.09 4.18 21.73
C ILE A 14 8.31 4.62 22.96
N ARG A 15 8.65 5.78 23.54
CA ARG A 15 7.99 6.31 24.74
C ARG A 15 6.50 6.51 24.49
N LEU A 16 6.15 7.25 23.43
CA LEU A 16 4.75 7.53 23.08
C LEU A 16 3.98 6.25 22.76
N MET A 17 4.56 5.35 21.97
CA MET A 17 3.86 4.10 21.60
C MET A 17 3.60 3.20 22.81
N VAL A 18 4.54 3.09 23.76
CA VAL A 18 4.37 2.32 25.00
C VAL A 18 3.35 2.98 25.92
N GLU A 19 3.44 4.30 26.14
CA GLU A 19 2.46 5.05 26.95
C GLU A 19 1.02 4.82 26.46
N HIS A 20 0.80 4.92 25.15
CA HIS A 20 -0.51 4.67 24.56
C HIS A 20 -0.93 3.19 24.61
N ALA A 21 0.00 2.26 24.43
CA ALA A 21 -0.27 0.83 24.54
C ALA A 21 -0.76 0.46 25.95
N GLU A 22 -0.07 0.94 26.98
CA GLU A 22 -0.41 0.66 28.37
C GLU A 22 -1.71 1.36 28.79
N ALA A 23 -1.84 2.65 28.51
CA ALA A 23 -3.02 3.43 28.88
C ALA A 23 -4.29 2.91 28.19
N GLY A 24 -4.17 2.52 26.91
CA GLY A 24 -5.28 2.01 26.12
C GLY A 24 -5.49 0.51 26.18
N ARG A 25 -4.58 -0.24 26.84
CA ARG A 25 -4.51 -1.71 26.77
C ARG A 25 -4.57 -2.22 25.32
N ALA A 26 -3.75 -1.63 24.47
CA ALA A 26 -3.77 -1.89 23.03
C ALA A 26 -2.98 -3.14 22.66
N ASP A 27 -3.51 -3.90 21.69
CA ASP A 27 -2.79 -5.01 21.07
C ASP A 27 -1.84 -4.51 19.98
N ALA A 28 -2.14 -3.35 19.39
CA ALA A 28 -1.29 -2.68 18.42
C ALA A 28 -1.40 -1.16 18.54
N VAL A 29 -0.26 -0.48 18.50
CA VAL A 29 -0.17 0.98 18.38
C VAL A 29 0.59 1.29 17.09
N MET A 30 0.01 2.09 16.21
CA MET A 30 0.60 2.50 14.94
C MET A 30 0.88 4.00 14.93
N GLY A 31 2.07 4.38 14.51
CA GLY A 31 2.41 5.76 14.21
C GLY A 31 2.44 6.04 12.70
N THR A 32 2.96 7.21 12.34
CA THR A 32 3.30 7.59 10.97
C THR A 32 4.80 7.42 10.71
N TYR A 33 5.23 7.66 9.48
CA TYR A 33 6.63 7.67 9.09
C TYR A 33 6.97 8.86 8.19
N VAL A 34 8.26 9.18 8.16
CA VAL A 34 8.83 10.17 7.26
C VAL A 34 9.67 9.45 6.20
N ARG A 35 9.52 9.85 4.94
CA ARG A 35 10.44 9.41 3.88
C ARG A 35 11.57 10.41 3.77
N GLU A 36 12.80 9.95 4.00
CA GLU A 36 13.99 10.77 4.11
C GLU A 36 14.84 10.70 2.85
N TYR A 37 14.85 11.77 2.07
CA TYR A 37 15.71 11.95 0.92
C TYR A 37 16.91 12.81 1.31
N THR A 38 17.96 12.83 0.47
CA THR A 38 19.19 13.57 0.75
C THR A 38 18.95 15.05 1.05
N ASP A 39 17.93 15.65 0.43
CA ASP A 39 17.63 17.08 0.48
C ASP A 39 16.27 17.40 1.11
N ARG A 40 15.46 16.41 1.50
CA ARG A 40 14.10 16.65 2.01
C ARG A 40 13.52 15.49 2.81
N SER A 41 12.60 15.85 3.71
CA SER A 41 11.83 14.94 4.55
C SER A 41 10.35 15.04 4.18
N LEU A 42 9.74 13.91 3.79
CA LEU A 42 8.33 13.86 3.36
C LEU A 42 7.50 13.05 4.37
N PRO A 43 6.87 13.70 5.36
CA PRO A 43 6.00 13.02 6.33
C PRO A 43 4.80 12.39 5.62
N LYS A 44 4.41 11.20 6.06
CA LYS A 44 3.22 10.51 5.55
C LYS A 44 2.08 10.67 6.55
N ARG A 45 0.97 11.26 6.13
CA ARG A 45 -0.28 11.18 6.89
C ARG A 45 -1.04 9.94 6.46
N ILE A 46 -1.40 9.07 7.42
CA ILE A 46 -2.07 7.79 7.13
C ILE A 46 -3.58 7.93 7.30
N PHE A 47 -4.02 8.55 8.38
CA PHE A 47 -5.42 8.85 8.68
C PHE A 47 -5.61 10.36 8.84
N GLU A 48 -6.79 10.87 8.51
CA GLU A 48 -7.17 12.27 8.76
C GLU A 48 -7.61 12.48 10.21
N ALA A 49 -6.77 12.06 11.15
CA ALA A 49 -7.00 12.20 12.59
C ALA A 49 -5.66 12.24 13.32
N ASP A 50 -5.59 12.94 14.45
CA ASP A 50 -4.35 13.00 15.24
C ASP A 50 -4.22 11.80 16.19
N PHE A 51 -5.35 11.21 16.57
CA PHE A 51 -5.45 10.04 17.44
C PHE A 51 -6.69 9.22 17.09
N LEU A 52 -6.58 7.89 17.10
CA LEU A 52 -7.72 6.97 16.99
C LEU A 52 -7.56 5.85 18.02
N SER A 53 -8.67 5.40 18.60
CA SER A 53 -8.74 4.16 19.38
C SER A 53 -9.92 3.34 18.89
N TYR A 54 -9.62 2.19 18.32
CA TYR A 54 -10.59 1.30 17.69
C TYR A 54 -10.71 -0.01 18.44
N ASP A 55 -11.95 -0.45 18.63
CA ASP A 55 -12.24 -1.82 19.03
C ASP A 55 -12.00 -2.81 17.88
N ALA A 56 -12.26 -4.10 18.11
CA ALA A 56 -12.08 -5.16 17.12
C ALA A 56 -12.87 -4.91 15.82
N ALA A 57 -14.13 -4.47 15.92
CA ALA A 57 -15.00 -4.27 14.77
C ALA A 57 -14.54 -3.06 13.94
N GLN A 58 -14.18 -1.96 14.61
CA GLN A 58 -13.62 -0.77 13.98
C GLN A 58 -12.25 -1.06 13.36
N THR A 59 -11.38 -1.81 14.04
CA THR A 59 -10.07 -2.22 13.51
C THR A 59 -10.23 -3.04 12.23
N ARG A 60 -11.15 -4.02 12.25
CA ARG A 60 -11.47 -4.83 11.07
C ARG A 60 -11.94 -3.97 9.89
N ARG A 61 -12.79 -2.96 10.15
CA ARG A 61 -13.41 -2.13 9.12
C ARG A 61 -12.50 -1.03 8.55
N TYR A 62 -11.73 -0.37 9.41
CA TYR A 62 -10.99 0.84 9.06
C TYR A 62 -9.47 0.63 8.92
N VAL A 63 -8.93 -0.47 9.45
CA VAL A 63 -7.49 -0.75 9.42
C VAL A 63 -7.20 -2.00 8.62
N HIS A 64 -7.67 -3.17 9.08
CA HIS A 64 -7.35 -4.45 8.47
C HIS A 64 -7.88 -4.54 7.02
N ARG A 65 -9.12 -4.11 6.75
CA ARG A 65 -9.67 -4.04 5.38
C ARG A 65 -8.84 -3.14 4.46
N ARG A 66 -8.26 -2.06 4.98
CA ARG A 66 -7.45 -1.12 4.20
C ARG A 66 -6.13 -1.73 3.70
N LEU A 67 -5.62 -2.78 4.36
CA LEU A 67 -4.47 -3.56 3.88
C LEU A 67 -4.79 -4.28 2.55
N PHE A 68 -6.04 -4.74 2.39
CA PHE A 68 -6.51 -5.33 1.13
C PHE A 68 -6.73 -4.28 0.06
N GLY A 69 -7.14 -3.07 0.44
CA GLY A 69 -7.11 -1.90 -0.43
C GLY A 69 -8.04 -0.77 0.02
N LEU A 70 -8.01 0.32 -0.74
CA LEU A 70 -8.77 1.54 -0.45
C LEU A 70 -10.23 1.40 -0.90
N VAL A 71 -11.17 2.05 -0.20
CA VAL A 71 -12.59 2.12 -0.59
C VAL A 71 -13.16 3.52 -0.36
N GLY A 72 -14.22 3.88 -1.08
CA GLY A 72 -14.92 5.15 -0.89
C GLY A 72 -13.97 6.35 -0.98
N ASP A 73 -14.09 7.28 -0.04
CA ASP A 73 -13.30 8.53 -0.02
C ASP A 73 -11.80 8.31 0.16
N GLU A 74 -11.36 7.14 0.63
CA GLU A 74 -9.93 6.79 0.69
C GLU A 74 -9.30 6.78 -0.72
N LEU A 75 -10.10 6.54 -1.77
CA LEU A 75 -9.66 6.57 -3.17
C LEU A 75 -9.31 7.97 -3.68
N ALA A 76 -9.59 9.04 -2.91
CA ALA A 76 -9.11 10.38 -3.25
C ALA A 76 -7.57 10.46 -3.28
N HIS A 77 -6.90 9.59 -2.51
CA HIS A 77 -5.45 9.53 -2.36
C HIS A 77 -4.91 8.13 -2.69
N PRO A 78 -5.01 7.66 -3.95
CA PRO A 78 -4.62 6.30 -4.33
C PRO A 78 -3.12 6.02 -4.13
N GLU A 79 -2.28 7.05 -4.08
CA GLU A 79 -0.86 6.96 -3.71
C GLU A 79 -0.62 6.52 -2.25
N THR A 80 -1.69 6.34 -1.46
CA THR A 80 -1.63 5.86 -0.07
C THR A 80 -2.00 4.39 0.08
N VAL A 81 -2.26 3.65 -1.01
CA VAL A 81 -2.67 2.23 -0.94
C VAL A 81 -1.70 1.34 -0.15
N ASP A 82 -0.40 1.67 -0.17
CA ASP A 82 0.64 0.93 0.55
C ASP A 82 1.11 1.62 1.85
N ALA A 83 0.40 2.67 2.30
CA ALA A 83 0.83 3.48 3.44
C ALA A 83 0.82 2.72 4.78
N LEU A 84 0.03 1.67 4.89
CA LEU A 84 -0.05 0.85 6.10
C LEU A 84 0.99 -0.27 6.10
N ASN A 85 1.38 -0.79 4.94
CA ASN A 85 2.04 -2.10 4.77
C ASN A 85 3.26 -2.36 5.66
N SER A 86 3.98 -1.32 6.10
CA SER A 86 5.23 -1.49 6.86
C SER A 86 4.94 -1.95 8.29
N ASN A 87 5.66 -2.98 8.73
CA ASN A 87 5.65 -3.43 10.12
C ASN A 87 6.45 -2.53 11.06
N CYS A 88 7.29 -1.64 10.50
CA CYS A 88 8.19 -0.80 11.27
C CYS A 88 7.50 0.42 11.90
N ILE A 89 6.27 0.72 11.49
CA ILE A 89 5.47 1.82 12.07
C ILE A 89 4.52 1.34 13.17
N THR A 90 4.57 0.06 13.56
CA THR A 90 3.63 -0.54 14.51
C THR A 90 4.33 -1.23 15.67
N LEU A 91 3.90 -0.91 16.89
CA LEU A 91 4.22 -1.63 18.12
C LEU A 91 3.13 -2.66 18.36
N TYR A 92 3.48 -3.93 18.25
CA TYR A 92 2.57 -5.05 18.51
C TYR A 92 2.76 -5.60 19.92
N HIS A 93 1.64 -5.94 20.57
CA HIS A 93 1.64 -6.82 21.73
C HIS A 93 2.16 -8.20 21.31
N ARG A 94 3.03 -8.80 22.13
CA ARG A 94 3.73 -10.04 21.78
C ARG A 94 2.78 -11.17 21.42
N ASP A 95 1.68 -11.33 22.16
CA ASP A 95 0.74 -12.43 21.94
C ASP A 95 0.02 -12.36 20.60
N LEU A 96 -0.10 -11.15 20.03
CA LEU A 96 -0.69 -10.93 18.71
C LEU A 96 0.18 -11.49 17.59
N ILE A 97 1.51 -11.49 17.76
CA ILE A 97 2.45 -11.79 16.66
C ILE A 97 3.39 -12.98 16.91
N LYS A 98 3.46 -13.54 18.13
CA LYS A 98 4.43 -14.59 18.50
C LYS A 98 4.32 -15.89 17.69
N HIS A 99 3.20 -16.11 17.02
CA HIS A 99 2.91 -17.28 16.20
C HIS A 99 3.12 -17.02 14.71
N LEU A 100 3.47 -15.79 14.34
CA LEU A 100 3.72 -15.36 12.97
C LEU A 100 5.22 -15.37 12.68
N SER A 101 5.57 -15.52 11.40
CA SER A 101 6.95 -15.43 10.93
C SER A 101 7.00 -14.71 9.58
N PHE A 102 8.11 -14.01 9.34
CA PHE A 102 8.44 -13.53 8.01
C PHE A 102 8.89 -14.72 7.18
N GLY A 103 8.02 -15.24 6.32
CA GLY A 103 8.36 -16.31 5.39
C GLY A 103 7.23 -16.65 4.44
N GLY A 104 7.56 -17.17 3.26
CA GLY A 104 6.60 -17.59 2.24
C GLY A 104 6.89 -17.00 0.85
N PRO A 105 6.10 -17.38 -0.17
CA PRO A 105 6.30 -16.96 -1.56
C PRO A 105 5.81 -15.51 -1.83
N TYR A 106 5.89 -14.62 -0.84
CA TYR A 106 5.27 -13.29 -0.90
C TYR A 106 6.18 -12.21 -1.50
N GLY A 107 7.49 -12.49 -1.61
CA GLY A 107 8.47 -11.55 -2.17
C GLY A 107 8.42 -10.19 -1.44
N THR A 108 8.29 -9.11 -2.20
CA THR A 108 8.21 -7.73 -1.67
C THR A 108 6.90 -7.43 -0.92
N PHE A 109 5.93 -8.35 -0.91
CA PHE A 109 4.67 -8.21 -0.15
C PHE A 109 4.71 -8.89 1.21
N ILE A 110 5.88 -9.39 1.65
CA ILE A 110 6.03 -10.08 2.93
C ILE A 110 5.56 -9.22 4.12
N ASP A 111 5.85 -7.91 4.09
CA ASP A 111 5.44 -6.99 5.15
C ASP A 111 3.94 -6.81 5.21
N LEU A 112 3.31 -6.57 4.06
CA LEU A 112 1.86 -6.45 3.94
C LEU A 112 1.16 -7.72 4.43
N TYR A 113 1.66 -8.90 4.01
CA TYR A 113 1.05 -10.16 4.41
C TYR A 113 1.18 -10.41 5.92
N PHE A 114 2.36 -10.15 6.51
CA PHE A 114 2.57 -10.25 7.95
C PHE A 114 1.58 -9.33 8.70
N GLN A 115 1.41 -8.10 8.22
CA GLN A 115 0.53 -7.13 8.87
C GLN A 115 -0.96 -7.49 8.76
N ILE A 116 -1.38 -8.09 7.64
CA ILE A 116 -2.72 -8.69 7.49
C ILE A 116 -2.93 -9.72 8.60
N GLN A 117 -2.03 -10.68 8.73
CA GLN A 117 -2.14 -11.72 9.76
C GLN A 117 -2.08 -11.15 11.18
N ALA A 118 -1.20 -10.17 11.44
CA ALA A 118 -1.04 -9.56 12.75
C ALA A 118 -2.31 -8.81 13.19
N LEU A 119 -2.96 -8.08 12.28
CA LEU A 119 -4.11 -7.25 12.63
C LEU A 119 -5.46 -7.97 12.52
N GLU A 120 -5.50 -9.22 12.04
CA GLU A 120 -6.72 -10.02 11.91
C GLU A 120 -7.49 -10.17 13.24
N HIS A 121 -6.75 -10.39 14.33
CA HIS A 121 -7.32 -10.66 15.66
C HIS A 121 -7.09 -9.53 16.67
N CYS A 122 -6.70 -8.34 16.20
CA CYS A 122 -6.48 -7.17 17.03
C CYS A 122 -7.81 -6.72 17.67
N GLN A 123 -7.88 -6.73 19.00
CA GLN A 123 -9.06 -6.34 19.78
C GLN A 123 -9.04 -4.84 20.10
N ARG A 124 -7.86 -4.28 20.26
CA ARG A 124 -7.66 -2.85 20.50
C ARG A 124 -6.51 -2.32 19.67
N PHE A 125 -6.85 -1.47 18.70
CA PHE A 125 -5.89 -0.76 17.86
C PHE A 125 -5.85 0.73 18.25
N ILE A 126 -4.66 1.30 18.30
CA ILE A 126 -4.46 2.74 18.48
C ILE A 126 -3.64 3.29 17.32
N TYR A 127 -4.04 4.45 16.81
CA TYR A 127 -3.24 5.26 15.90
C TYR A 127 -2.84 6.57 16.58
N ILE A 128 -1.60 6.99 16.36
CA ILE A 128 -1.09 8.31 16.71
C ILE A 128 -0.50 8.98 15.47
N ASP A 129 -0.85 10.25 15.22
CA ASP A 129 -0.26 11.04 14.12
C ASP A 129 1.12 11.58 14.53
N TYR A 130 2.02 10.65 14.87
CA TYR A 130 3.40 10.91 15.27
C TYR A 130 4.38 10.15 14.38
N PRO A 131 5.40 10.79 13.77
CA PRO A 131 6.35 10.13 12.89
C PRO A 131 7.30 9.22 13.68
N VAL A 132 6.84 8.01 14.01
CA VAL A 132 7.63 7.05 14.83
C VAL A 132 8.83 6.48 14.07
N TYR A 133 8.85 6.57 12.75
CA TYR A 133 9.83 5.91 11.89
C TYR A 133 10.32 6.82 10.76
N HIS A 134 11.62 6.79 10.48
CA HIS A 134 12.26 7.51 9.39
C HIS A 134 12.82 6.53 8.37
N TYR A 135 12.17 6.49 7.20
CA TYR A 135 12.50 5.59 6.10
C TYR A 135 13.49 6.26 5.13
N ARG A 136 14.72 5.76 5.09
CA ARG A 136 15.80 6.25 4.24
C ARG A 136 15.54 5.95 2.76
N LYS A 137 15.52 7.01 1.96
CA LYS A 137 15.38 6.99 0.48
C LYS A 137 16.61 7.53 -0.25
N THR A 138 17.72 7.79 0.45
CA THR A 138 18.94 8.41 -0.09
C THR A 138 19.72 7.51 -1.07
N ASN A 139 19.52 6.18 -1.02
CA ASN A 139 20.11 5.22 -1.97
C ASN A 139 19.33 5.24 -3.29
N ALA A 140 19.49 6.31 -4.07
CA ALA A 140 18.68 6.61 -5.26
C ALA A 140 19.03 5.80 -6.52
N THR A 141 19.76 4.70 -6.42
CA THR A 141 19.55 3.56 -7.34
C THR A 141 18.31 2.80 -6.86
N SER A 142 17.15 3.44 -6.94
CA SER A 142 15.93 2.93 -6.31
C SER A 142 15.55 1.56 -6.89
N GLU A 143 15.03 0.67 -6.05
CA GLU A 143 14.38 -0.55 -6.53
C GLU A 143 13.26 -0.22 -7.55
N THR A 144 12.66 0.97 -7.49
CA THR A 144 11.62 1.44 -8.42
C THR A 144 12.14 2.06 -9.74
N SER A 145 13.45 2.18 -9.91
CA SER A 145 14.08 2.70 -11.14
C SER A 145 14.68 1.60 -12.01
N VAL A 146 14.74 0.39 -11.47
CA VAL A 146 15.15 -0.81 -12.22
C VAL A 146 13.89 -1.49 -12.74
N TYR A 147 13.89 -1.87 -14.00
CA TYR A 147 12.82 -2.69 -14.56
C TYR A 147 12.86 -4.10 -13.97
N HIS A 148 11.75 -4.52 -13.37
CA HIS A 148 11.54 -5.86 -12.85
C HIS A 148 10.65 -6.66 -13.79
N LYS A 149 11.23 -7.63 -14.49
CA LYS A 149 10.53 -8.46 -15.49
C LYS A 149 9.38 -9.30 -14.90
N ASP A 150 9.52 -9.76 -13.66
CA ASP A 150 8.57 -10.67 -13.00
C ASP A 150 7.56 -9.92 -12.12
N LEU A 151 7.57 -8.58 -12.11
CA LEU A 151 6.75 -7.77 -11.21
C LEU A 151 5.24 -8.03 -11.39
N ILE A 152 4.77 -8.20 -12.63
CA ILE A 152 3.36 -8.44 -12.91
C ILE A 152 2.95 -9.83 -12.43
N SER A 153 3.73 -10.86 -12.74
CA SER A 153 3.42 -12.24 -12.33
C SER A 153 3.47 -12.40 -10.82
N SER A 154 4.48 -11.85 -10.13
CA SER A 154 4.54 -11.86 -8.67
C SER A 154 3.37 -11.11 -8.02
N ARG A 155 2.91 -9.99 -8.60
CA ARG A 155 1.73 -9.26 -8.11
C ARG A 155 0.45 -10.07 -8.24
N LEU A 156 0.21 -10.69 -9.40
CA LEU A 156 -0.98 -11.53 -9.61
C LEU A 156 -1.00 -12.72 -8.65
N GLN A 157 0.13 -13.40 -8.48
CA GLN A 157 0.25 -14.49 -7.50
C GLN A 157 -0.12 -14.01 -6.10
N PHE A 158 0.37 -12.83 -5.69
CA PHE A 158 0.02 -12.25 -4.40
C PHE A 158 -1.48 -11.88 -4.30
N PHE A 159 -2.07 -11.32 -5.36
CA PHE A 159 -3.51 -11.03 -5.37
C PHE A 159 -4.36 -12.30 -5.27
N HIS A 160 -3.98 -13.41 -5.91
CA HIS A 160 -4.66 -14.69 -5.75
C HIS A 160 -4.53 -15.25 -4.33
N ILE A 161 -3.39 -15.03 -3.66
CA ILE A 161 -3.22 -15.36 -2.24
C ILE A 161 -4.22 -14.55 -1.39
N LEU A 162 -4.36 -13.25 -1.63
CA LEU A 162 -5.31 -12.41 -0.91
C LEU A 162 -6.78 -12.79 -1.20
N MET A 163 -7.12 -13.14 -2.45
CA MET A 163 -8.47 -13.63 -2.79
C MET A 163 -8.81 -14.89 -1.97
N ARG A 164 -7.89 -15.86 -1.94
CA ARG A 164 -8.07 -17.08 -1.13
C ARG A 164 -8.17 -16.79 0.35
N TYR A 165 -7.40 -15.82 0.85
CA TYR A 165 -7.47 -15.39 2.25
C TYR A 165 -8.86 -14.83 2.58
N ILE A 166 -9.41 -13.96 1.72
CA ILE A 166 -10.78 -13.42 1.90
C ILE A 166 -11.82 -14.52 1.95
N GLU A 167 -11.75 -15.49 1.04
CA GLU A 167 -12.67 -16.64 0.98
C GLU A 167 -12.55 -17.53 2.23
N THR A 168 -11.33 -17.90 2.60
CA THR A 168 -11.04 -18.83 3.72
C THR A 168 -11.48 -18.24 5.05
N HIS A 169 -11.25 -16.94 5.26
CA HIS A 169 -11.59 -16.22 6.48
C HIS A 169 -12.99 -15.56 6.43
N GLN A 170 -13.74 -15.79 5.34
CA GLN A 170 -15.10 -15.28 5.13
C GLN A 170 -15.22 -13.76 5.39
N LEU A 171 -14.28 -12.98 4.86
CA LEU A 171 -14.17 -11.56 5.23
C LEU A 171 -15.31 -10.69 4.66
N GLY A 172 -15.96 -11.15 3.60
CA GLY A 172 -17.14 -10.52 2.98
C GLY A 172 -16.81 -9.60 1.81
N GLU A 173 -17.87 -9.06 1.19
CA GLU A 173 -17.77 -8.31 -0.07
C GLU A 173 -16.95 -7.01 0.02
N GLU A 174 -16.94 -6.34 1.17
CA GLU A 174 -16.15 -5.12 1.36
C GLU A 174 -14.65 -5.38 1.16
N TYR A 175 -14.15 -6.55 1.57
CA TYR A 175 -12.76 -6.95 1.36
C TYR A 175 -12.48 -7.30 -0.11
N ASN A 176 -13.42 -7.96 -0.80
CA ASN A 176 -13.30 -8.20 -2.24
C ASN A 176 -13.21 -6.87 -2.99
N HIS A 177 -14.09 -5.93 -2.68
CA HIS A 177 -14.10 -4.61 -3.30
C HIS A 177 -12.78 -3.85 -3.03
N ALA A 178 -12.30 -3.87 -1.78
CA ALA A 178 -11.00 -3.29 -1.41
C ALA A 178 -9.85 -3.92 -2.22
N LEU A 179 -9.80 -5.25 -2.31
CA LEU A 179 -8.76 -5.96 -3.06
C LEU A 179 -8.79 -5.62 -4.55
N TYR A 180 -9.98 -5.56 -5.16
CA TYR A 180 -10.10 -5.18 -6.56
C TYR A 180 -9.71 -3.72 -6.81
N ASN A 181 -10.00 -2.82 -5.87
CA ASN A 181 -9.44 -1.47 -5.94
C ASN A 181 -7.91 -1.52 -5.89
N ARG A 182 -7.29 -2.26 -4.96
CA ARG A 182 -5.82 -2.43 -4.91
C ARG A 182 -5.25 -2.99 -6.23
N ILE A 183 -5.92 -3.96 -6.85
CA ILE A 183 -5.52 -4.50 -8.18
C ILE A 183 -5.49 -3.37 -9.22
N ALA A 184 -6.56 -2.58 -9.33
CA ALA A 184 -6.62 -1.47 -10.27
C ALA A 184 -5.60 -0.36 -9.95
N LEU A 185 -5.40 -0.03 -8.67
CA LEU A 185 -4.41 0.97 -8.23
C LEU A 185 -2.97 0.53 -8.49
N SER A 186 -2.69 -0.78 -8.52
CA SER A 186 -1.36 -1.32 -8.78
C SER A 186 -0.80 -0.96 -10.17
N MET A 187 -1.69 -0.52 -11.09
CA MET A 187 -1.30 -0.04 -12.43
C MET A 187 -0.39 1.18 -12.37
N ILE A 188 -0.41 1.98 -11.29
CA ILE A 188 0.56 3.08 -11.08
C ILE A 188 1.98 2.50 -11.02
N GLY A 189 2.20 1.50 -10.16
CA GLY A 189 3.50 0.86 -9.97
C GLY A 189 3.94 0.06 -11.21
N ILE A 190 3.02 -0.67 -11.84
CA ILE A 190 3.28 -1.42 -13.08
C ILE A 190 3.67 -0.48 -14.21
N GLY A 191 2.94 0.62 -14.37
CA GLY A 191 3.23 1.65 -15.36
C GLY A 191 4.61 2.26 -15.19
N LEU A 192 4.97 2.65 -13.96
CA LEU A 192 6.30 3.19 -13.65
C LEU A 192 7.43 2.18 -13.87
N ASN A 193 7.20 0.90 -13.55
CA ASN A 193 8.14 -0.18 -13.86
C ASN A 193 8.35 -0.31 -15.38
N GLU A 194 7.28 -0.32 -16.17
CA GLU A 194 7.35 -0.42 -17.64
C GLU A 194 8.07 0.78 -18.27
N LEU A 195 7.99 1.97 -17.67
CA LEU A 195 8.76 3.13 -18.12
C LEU A 195 10.27 2.97 -17.97
N ALA A 196 10.72 2.15 -17.01
CA ALA A 196 12.15 1.84 -16.82
C ALA A 196 12.68 0.84 -17.85
N ALA A 197 11.81 0.16 -18.60
CA ALA A 197 12.22 -0.74 -19.67
C ALA A 197 12.78 0.05 -20.87
N PRO A 198 13.85 -0.42 -21.54
CA PRO A 198 14.42 0.22 -22.73
C PRO A 198 13.56 -0.08 -23.97
N LYS A 199 12.29 0.33 -23.95
CA LYS A 199 11.28 0.08 -24.98
C LYS A 199 10.79 1.40 -25.59
N SER A 200 10.30 1.33 -26.84
CA SER A 200 9.62 2.46 -27.46
C SER A 200 8.28 2.74 -26.77
N LEU A 201 7.73 3.95 -26.96
CA LEU A 201 6.44 4.32 -26.39
C LEU A 201 5.33 3.33 -26.78
N LEU A 202 5.29 2.91 -28.04
CA LEU A 202 4.28 1.97 -28.54
C LEU A 202 4.46 0.57 -27.94
N ALA A 203 5.71 0.13 -27.76
CA ALA A 203 5.99 -1.14 -27.10
C ALA A 203 5.60 -1.12 -25.62
N GLN A 204 5.86 -0.01 -24.91
CA GLN A 204 5.40 0.18 -23.53
C GLN A 204 3.86 0.17 -23.46
N ALA A 205 3.19 0.88 -24.37
CA ALA A 205 1.74 0.92 -24.46
C ALA A 205 1.13 -0.47 -24.73
N GLU A 206 1.76 -1.27 -25.58
CA GLU A 206 1.31 -2.64 -25.85
C GLU A 206 1.51 -3.55 -24.63
N SER A 207 2.66 -3.48 -23.93
CA SER A 207 2.86 -4.22 -22.68
C SER A 207 1.77 -3.92 -21.65
N LEU A 208 1.46 -2.63 -21.42
CA LEU A 208 0.40 -2.24 -20.48
C LEU A 208 -0.97 -2.71 -20.94
N LYS A 209 -1.22 -2.75 -22.25
CA LYS A 209 -2.48 -3.23 -22.80
C LYS A 209 -2.68 -4.71 -22.52
N GLN A 210 -1.61 -5.51 -22.61
CA GLN A 210 -1.64 -6.93 -22.25
C GLN A 210 -1.98 -7.12 -20.77
N VAL A 211 -1.44 -6.29 -19.88
CA VAL A 211 -1.80 -6.32 -18.44
C VAL A 211 -3.27 -5.98 -18.24
N LEU A 212 -3.75 -4.87 -18.81
CA LEU A 212 -5.14 -4.42 -18.68
C LEU A 212 -6.15 -5.43 -19.24
N ARG A 213 -5.72 -6.32 -20.14
CA ARG A 213 -6.56 -7.35 -20.74
C ARG A 213 -6.69 -8.63 -19.91
N GLN A 214 -5.88 -8.80 -18.88
CA GLN A 214 -6.01 -9.92 -17.95
C GLN A 214 -7.32 -9.81 -17.16
N GLU A 215 -7.86 -10.97 -16.77
CA GLU A 215 -9.18 -11.06 -16.16
C GLU A 215 -9.29 -10.26 -14.85
N GLU A 216 -8.23 -10.30 -14.04
CA GLU A 216 -8.15 -9.60 -12.76
C GLU A 216 -8.28 -8.09 -12.93
N TYR A 217 -7.58 -7.51 -13.90
CA TYR A 217 -7.64 -6.07 -14.17
C TYR A 217 -8.97 -5.67 -14.83
N LYS A 218 -9.48 -6.47 -15.76
CA LYS A 218 -10.81 -6.22 -16.36
C LYS A 218 -11.89 -6.19 -15.28
N ARG A 219 -11.87 -7.15 -14.35
CA ARG A 219 -12.80 -7.21 -13.22
C ARG A 219 -12.56 -6.08 -12.22
N ALA A 220 -11.32 -5.71 -11.97
CA ALA A 220 -11.00 -4.57 -11.10
C ALA A 220 -11.60 -3.25 -11.65
N TYR A 221 -11.38 -2.94 -12.94
CA TYR A 221 -11.88 -1.70 -13.53
C TYR A 221 -13.37 -1.70 -13.85
N SER A 222 -14.02 -2.86 -13.98
CA SER A 222 -15.47 -2.93 -14.19
C SER A 222 -16.26 -2.46 -12.96
N GLN A 223 -15.74 -2.71 -11.75
CA GLN A 223 -16.38 -2.36 -10.48
C GLN A 223 -15.80 -1.12 -9.78
N MET A 224 -14.66 -0.60 -10.25
CA MET A 224 -14.04 0.59 -9.67
C MET A 224 -14.97 1.81 -9.78
N ASP A 225 -15.30 2.40 -8.64
CA ASP A 225 -16.05 3.66 -8.56
C ASP A 225 -15.12 4.84 -8.80
N MET A 226 -15.35 5.55 -9.90
CA MET A 226 -14.52 6.67 -10.32
C MET A 226 -14.87 7.99 -9.62
N HIS A 227 -15.98 8.07 -8.87
CA HIS A 227 -16.47 9.30 -8.26
C HIS A 227 -15.50 9.86 -7.21
N HIS A 228 -14.89 9.00 -6.41
CA HIS A 228 -14.04 9.40 -5.29
C HIS A 228 -12.66 9.92 -5.70
N PHE A 229 -12.25 9.69 -6.94
CA PHE A 229 -10.96 10.17 -7.44
C PHE A 229 -11.01 11.64 -7.82
N ASP A 230 -9.94 12.36 -7.52
CA ASP A 230 -9.71 13.68 -8.12
C ASP A 230 -9.60 13.61 -9.65
N VAL A 231 -9.58 14.76 -10.32
CA VAL A 231 -9.60 14.83 -11.79
C VAL A 231 -8.41 14.11 -12.42
N LYS A 232 -7.21 14.21 -11.82
CA LYS A 232 -6.00 13.58 -12.37
C LYS A 232 -6.11 12.05 -12.27
N TRP A 233 -6.45 11.52 -11.09
CA TRP A 233 -6.54 10.08 -10.88
C TRP A 233 -7.71 9.44 -11.62
N ARG A 234 -8.86 10.12 -11.65
CA ARG A 234 -10.01 9.69 -12.46
C ARG A 234 -9.64 9.58 -13.94
N THR A 235 -8.92 10.58 -14.48
CA THR A 235 -8.44 10.51 -15.87
C THR A 235 -7.52 9.31 -16.06
N PHE A 236 -6.53 9.13 -15.18
CA PHE A 236 -5.59 8.00 -15.23
C PHE A 236 -6.31 6.65 -15.28
N PHE A 237 -7.22 6.40 -14.33
CA PHE A 237 -7.91 5.12 -14.24
C PHE A 237 -8.99 4.94 -15.32
N GLN A 238 -9.54 6.02 -15.88
CA GLN A 238 -10.41 5.95 -17.05
C GLN A 238 -9.65 5.48 -18.30
N LEU A 239 -8.40 5.96 -18.48
CA LEU A 239 -7.53 5.48 -19.56
C LEU A 239 -7.24 3.98 -19.40
N CYS A 240 -6.98 3.53 -18.18
CA CYS A 240 -6.81 2.10 -17.88
C CYS A 240 -8.08 1.29 -18.20
N LYS A 241 -9.24 1.75 -17.73
CA LYS A 241 -10.55 1.09 -17.93
C LYS A 241 -10.90 0.92 -19.41
N HIS A 242 -10.49 1.86 -20.26
CA HIS A 242 -10.73 1.81 -21.71
C HIS A 242 -9.54 1.29 -22.53
N GLU A 243 -8.51 0.73 -21.90
CA GLU A 243 -7.31 0.23 -22.56
C GLU A 243 -6.61 1.28 -23.46
N GLN A 244 -6.74 2.58 -23.13
CA GLN A 244 -6.15 3.70 -23.86
C GLN A 244 -4.69 3.89 -23.42
N THR A 245 -3.81 2.98 -23.84
CA THR A 245 -2.46 2.86 -23.26
C THR A 245 -1.44 3.87 -23.77
N VAL A 246 -1.60 4.41 -24.97
CA VAL A 246 -0.73 5.49 -25.49
C VAL A 246 -0.81 6.75 -24.62
N PRO A 247 -1.99 7.37 -24.38
CA PRO A 247 -2.09 8.51 -23.48
C PRO A 247 -1.74 8.14 -22.03
N LEU A 248 -2.00 6.90 -21.60
CA LEU A 248 -1.58 6.42 -20.28
C LEU A 248 -0.06 6.48 -20.10
N VAL A 249 0.70 6.01 -21.08
CA VAL A 249 2.18 6.09 -21.05
C VAL A 249 2.67 7.53 -21.02
N LEU A 250 2.04 8.45 -21.77
CA LEU A 250 2.37 9.87 -21.72
C LEU A 250 2.12 10.47 -20.33
N MET A 251 0.99 10.13 -19.71
CA MET A 251 0.66 10.58 -18.36
C MET A 251 1.65 10.02 -17.32
N LEU A 252 2.00 8.73 -17.41
CA LEU A 252 3.00 8.10 -16.56
C LEU A 252 4.36 8.79 -16.65
N ARG A 253 4.78 9.21 -17.85
CA ARG A 253 6.03 9.98 -18.04
C ARG A 253 5.98 11.33 -17.33
N GLY A 254 4.83 12.00 -17.37
CA GLY A 254 4.59 13.22 -16.60
C GLY A 254 4.71 12.99 -15.09
N VAL A 255 4.10 11.91 -14.59
CA VAL A 255 4.20 11.51 -13.17
C VAL A 255 5.65 11.22 -12.78
N ASP A 256 6.39 10.44 -13.57
CA ASP A 256 7.80 10.11 -13.28
C ASP A 256 8.69 11.36 -13.28
N TYR A 257 8.44 12.28 -14.22
CA TYR A 257 9.16 13.56 -14.30
C TYR A 257 8.94 14.42 -13.06
N LEU A 258 7.70 14.55 -12.59
CA LEU A 258 7.37 15.30 -11.38
C LEU A 258 7.95 14.64 -10.13
N ARG A 259 7.79 13.31 -10.01
CA ARG A 259 8.29 12.52 -8.87
C ARG A 259 9.80 12.66 -8.65
N LYS A 260 10.58 12.85 -9.71
CA LYS A 260 12.04 13.03 -9.62
C LYS A 260 12.46 14.43 -9.15
N ARG A 261 11.52 15.37 -9.06
CA ARG A 261 11.78 16.80 -8.80
C ARG A 261 11.01 17.39 -7.63
N VAL A 262 10.00 16.68 -7.14
CA VAL A 262 9.22 16.97 -5.93
C VAL A 262 9.55 15.94 -4.87
#